data_AF-A0A7W2EX66-F1
#
_entry.id   AF-A0A7W2EX66-F1
#
_cell.length_a   1.000
_cell.length_b   1.000
_cell.length_c   1.000
_cell.angle_alpha   90.00
_cell.angle_beta   90.00
_cell.angle_gamma   90.00
#
_symmetry.space_group_name_H-M   'P 1'
#
loop_
_entity.id
_entity.type
_entity.pdbx_description
1 polymer ?
#
loop_
_entity_poly.entity_id
_entity_poly.type
_entity_poly.pdbx_seq_one_letter_code
_entity_poly.pdbx_strand_id
1 'polypeptide(L)'
;MLPKLNGLGRHNMDPRLSLLIQDYLSSVSSAVRLITEGGITLPVTNRDWAKNDVAPEGLLPGAVTFVKHGYGCAVHLPGALVDFDFGSNGETTGFDIWRLQSFASERIQEYGFASELELEATFIEAVGLGELFRAGQLYYSATS
;
A
#
# COMPACT_ATOMS: atom_id res chain seq x y z
N MET A 1 -0.67 44.57 14.47
CA MET A 1 0.06 43.55 15.25
C MET A 1 -0.80 42.29 15.23
N LEU A 2 -0.54 41.38 14.29
CA LEU A 2 -1.24 40.09 14.19
C LEU A 2 -0.53 39.08 15.11
N PRO A 3 -1.23 38.21 15.82
CA PRO A 3 -0.58 37.19 16.61
C PRO A 3 0.15 36.22 15.68
N LYS A 4 1.43 35.96 15.98
CA LYS A 4 2.19 34.85 15.41
C LYS A 4 1.55 33.56 15.89
N LEU A 5 0.99 32.77 14.98
CA LEU A 5 0.66 31.37 15.26
C LEU A 5 1.97 30.62 15.46
N ASN A 6 2.33 30.40 16.72
CA ASN A 6 3.43 29.54 17.11
C ASN A 6 3.05 28.08 16.84
N GLY A 7 3.86 27.38 16.04
CA GLY A 7 4.05 25.93 16.10
C GLY A 7 2.85 25.07 15.72
N LEU A 8 2.64 24.83 14.42
CA LEU A 8 2.11 23.53 13.98
C LEU A 8 3.16 22.48 14.39
N GLY A 9 2.93 21.81 15.51
CA GLY A 9 3.67 20.62 15.85
C GLY A 9 3.62 19.68 14.64
N ARG A 10 4.77 19.12 14.25
CA ARG A 10 4.76 17.99 13.33
C ARG A 10 3.92 16.91 13.99
N HIS A 11 2.69 16.74 13.51
CA HIS A 11 1.93 15.54 13.81
C HIS A 11 2.70 14.41 13.13
N ASN A 12 3.34 13.59 13.95
CA ASN A 12 3.95 12.35 13.50
C ASN A 12 2.84 11.32 13.58
N MET A 13 2.58 10.68 12.43
CA MET A 13 1.67 9.55 12.31
C MET A 13 1.89 8.53 13.43
N ASP A 14 0.80 7.94 13.93
CA ASP A 14 0.85 6.88 14.94
C ASP A 14 1.94 5.87 14.53
N PRO A 15 2.95 5.61 15.40
CA PRO A 15 4.10 4.80 15.03
C PRO A 15 3.73 3.37 14.62
N ARG A 16 2.61 2.84 15.12
CA ARG A 16 2.09 1.52 14.74
C ARG A 16 1.56 1.54 13.31
N LEU A 17 0.79 2.56 12.97
CA LEU A 17 0.29 2.77 11.61
C LEU A 17 1.46 3.04 10.64
N SER A 18 2.43 3.86 11.06
CA SER A 18 3.63 4.15 10.29
C SER A 18 4.45 2.89 10.02
N LEU A 19 4.63 2.01 11.01
CA LEU A 19 5.31 0.73 10.84
C LEU A 19 4.55 -0.18 9.85
N LEU A 20 3.24 -0.33 10.03
CA LEU A 20 2.40 -1.13 9.14
C LEU A 20 2.46 -0.67 7.68
N ILE A 21 2.39 0.65 7.44
CA ILE A 21 2.51 1.22 6.09
C ILE A 21 3.89 0.94 5.50
N GLN A 22 4.96 1.10 6.29
CA GLN A 22 6.33 0.82 5.82
C GLN A 22 6.51 -0.65 5.42
N ASP A 23 6.02 -1.59 6.23
CA ASP A 23 6.12 -3.02 5.94
C ASP A 23 5.26 -3.43 4.73
N TYR A 24 4.07 -2.86 4.59
CA TYR A 24 3.24 -3.02 3.41
C TYR A 24 3.97 -2.53 2.15
N LEU A 25 4.49 -1.29 2.16
CA LEU A 25 5.19 -0.72 1.00
C LEU A 25 6.49 -1.46 0.65
N SER A 26 7.22 -1.96 1.66
CA SER A 26 8.39 -2.83 1.47
C SER A 26 7.99 -4.15 0.80
N SER A 27 6.85 -4.72 1.18
CA SER A 27 6.30 -5.92 0.57
C SER A 27 5.83 -5.67 -0.87
N VAL A 28 5.17 -4.54 -1.15
CA VAL A 28 4.83 -4.13 -2.52
C VAL A 28 6.09 -3.98 -3.36
N SER A 29 7.13 -3.32 -2.85
CA SER A 29 8.41 -3.18 -3.56
C SER A 29 9.04 -4.54 -3.88
N SER A 30 8.99 -5.49 -2.93
CA SER A 30 9.46 -6.85 -3.13
C SER A 30 8.66 -7.61 -4.19
N ALA A 31 7.33 -7.50 -4.16
CA ALA A 31 6.45 -8.06 -5.17
C ALA A 31 6.72 -7.49 -6.57
N VAL A 32 6.83 -6.16 -6.69
CA VAL A 32 7.16 -5.46 -7.94
C VAL A 32 8.51 -5.91 -8.50
N ARG A 33 9.51 -6.09 -7.64
CA ARG A 33 10.82 -6.64 -8.04
C ARG A 33 10.70 -8.08 -8.57
N LEU A 34 9.91 -8.94 -7.92
CA LEU A 34 9.69 -10.31 -8.41
C LEU A 34 8.95 -10.35 -9.74
N ILE A 35 7.99 -9.43 -9.95
CA ILE A 35 7.29 -9.27 -11.22
C ILE A 35 8.29 -8.94 -12.35
N THR A 36 9.20 -7.99 -12.13
CA THR A 36 10.19 -7.62 -13.14
C THR A 36 11.26 -8.69 -13.36
N GLU A 37 11.73 -9.34 -12.30
CA GLU A 37 12.65 -10.49 -12.38
C GLU A 37 12.01 -11.70 -13.10
N GLY A 38 10.69 -11.84 -13.01
CA GLY A 38 9.90 -12.83 -13.74
C GLY A 38 9.67 -12.48 -15.22
N GLY A 39 10.20 -11.35 -15.70
CA GLY A 39 10.09 -10.92 -17.09
C GLY A 39 8.81 -10.16 -17.43
N ILE A 40 8.00 -9.77 -16.44
CA ILE A 40 6.81 -8.94 -16.64
C ILE A 40 7.21 -7.47 -16.58
N THR A 41 6.99 -6.74 -17.67
CA THR A 41 7.25 -5.30 -17.75
C THR A 41 6.26 -4.51 -16.90
N LEU A 42 6.76 -3.55 -16.10
CA LEU A 42 5.89 -2.66 -15.34
C LEU A 42 5.11 -1.71 -16.27
N PRO A 43 3.84 -1.43 -15.93
CA PRO A 43 3.00 -0.57 -16.74
C PRO A 43 3.42 0.90 -16.63
N VAL A 44 3.24 1.68 -17.70
CA VAL A 44 3.39 3.15 -17.65
C VAL A 44 2.19 3.80 -16.95
N THR A 45 1.01 3.21 -17.11
CA THR A 45 -0.23 3.64 -16.46
C THR A 45 -1.02 2.44 -15.95
N ASN A 46 -1.87 2.62 -14.93
CA ASN A 46 -2.78 1.56 -14.50
C ASN A 46 -3.67 0.98 -15.61
N ARG A 47 -4.02 1.78 -16.62
CA ARG A 47 -4.79 1.34 -17.79
C ARG A 47 -3.98 0.41 -18.68
N ASP A 48 -2.67 0.64 -18.81
CA ASP A 48 -1.78 -0.26 -19.54
C ASP A 48 -1.67 -1.61 -18.82
N TRP A 49 -1.63 -1.60 -17.48
CA TRP A 49 -1.70 -2.83 -16.69
C TRP A 49 -3.01 -3.60 -16.92
N ALA A 50 -4.15 -2.91 -16.80
CA ALA A 50 -5.45 -3.54 -16.94
C ALA A 50 -5.63 -4.24 -18.30
N LYS A 51 -5.06 -3.67 -19.36
CA LYS A 51 -5.28 -4.08 -20.75
C LYS A 51 -4.15 -4.91 -21.37
N ASN A 52 -3.04 -5.12 -20.66
CA ASN A 52 -1.94 -5.91 -21.19
C ASN A 52 -2.28 -7.41 -21.25
N ASP A 53 -1.44 -8.16 -21.97
CA ASP A 53 -1.57 -9.61 -22.17
C ASP A 53 -0.87 -10.42 -21.06
N VAL A 54 -0.59 -9.82 -19.89
CA VAL A 54 -0.05 -10.57 -18.75
C VAL A 54 -1.10 -11.57 -18.28
N ALA A 55 -0.67 -12.82 -18.05
CA ALA A 55 -1.55 -13.87 -17.58
C ALA A 55 -2.30 -13.47 -16.30
N PRO A 56 -3.58 -13.86 -16.12
CA PRO A 56 -4.34 -13.54 -14.91
C PRO A 56 -3.72 -14.08 -13.62
N GLU A 57 -2.94 -15.16 -13.71
CA GLU A 57 -2.22 -15.75 -12.58
C GLU A 57 -0.97 -16.48 -13.10
N GLY A 58 -0.02 -16.73 -12.21
CA GLY A 58 1.18 -17.48 -12.55
C GLY A 58 2.20 -17.56 -11.42
N LEU A 59 3.41 -17.99 -11.77
CA LEU A 59 4.54 -18.11 -10.86
C LEU A 59 5.62 -17.09 -11.19
N LEU A 60 6.11 -16.43 -10.15
CA LEU A 60 7.28 -15.56 -10.11
C LEU A 60 8.50 -16.36 -9.59
N PRO A 61 9.73 -15.80 -9.66
CA PRO A 61 10.92 -16.45 -9.11
C PRO A 61 10.72 -16.92 -7.67
N GLY A 62 11.23 -18.12 -7.36
CA GLY A 62 11.04 -18.74 -6.04
C GLY A 62 9.68 -19.43 -5.84
N ALA A 63 8.94 -19.71 -6.92
CA ALA A 63 7.61 -20.31 -6.88
C ALA A 63 6.56 -19.46 -6.13
N VAL A 64 6.76 -18.14 -6.12
CA VAL A 64 5.81 -17.17 -5.57
C VAL A 64 4.63 -17.04 -6.54
N THR A 65 3.40 -17.20 -6.06
CA THR A 65 2.21 -17.03 -6.90
C THR A 65 1.82 -15.57 -6.99
N PHE A 66 1.32 -15.17 -8.15
CA PHE A 66 0.68 -13.87 -8.36
C PHE A 66 -0.69 -14.03 -9.01
N VAL A 67 -1.59 -13.08 -8.73
CA VAL A 67 -2.90 -12.95 -9.36
C VAL A 67 -3.09 -11.52 -9.80
N LYS A 68 -3.19 -11.30 -11.10
CA LYS A 68 -3.53 -10.02 -11.71
C LYS A 68 -5.03 -9.76 -11.56
N HIS A 69 -5.39 -8.55 -11.15
CA HIS A 69 -6.75 -8.05 -11.11
C HIS A 69 -6.80 -6.61 -11.67
N GLY A 70 -8.00 -6.08 -11.89
CA GLY A 70 -8.28 -4.71 -12.36
C GLY A 70 -7.07 -3.84 -12.72
N TYR A 71 -6.67 -2.97 -11.79
CA TYR A 71 -5.50 -2.09 -11.91
C TYR A 71 -4.27 -2.60 -11.16
N GLY A 72 -4.25 -3.86 -10.70
CA GLY A 72 -3.29 -4.32 -9.71
C GLY A 72 -2.93 -5.79 -9.74
N CYS A 73 -2.20 -6.18 -8.71
CA CYS A 73 -1.68 -7.53 -8.55
C CYS A 73 -1.66 -7.91 -7.06
N ALA A 74 -2.12 -9.12 -6.78
CA ALA A 74 -1.92 -9.78 -5.49
C ALA A 74 -0.75 -10.76 -5.61
N VAL A 75 0.19 -10.73 -4.65
CA VAL A 75 1.38 -11.58 -4.64
C VAL A 75 1.51 -12.29 -3.29
N HIS A 76 1.66 -13.62 -3.31
CA HIS A 76 1.84 -14.44 -2.12
C HIS A 76 3.32 -14.57 -1.78
N LEU A 77 3.83 -13.58 -1.05
CA LEU A 77 5.20 -13.59 -0.54
C LEU A 77 5.34 -14.57 0.64
N PRO A 78 6.57 -15.00 0.96
CA PRO A 78 6.81 -15.73 2.20
C PRO A 78 6.35 -14.90 3.42
N GLY A 79 5.27 -15.32 4.08
CA GLY A 79 4.74 -14.68 5.29
C GLY A 79 3.83 -13.48 5.07
N ALA A 80 3.45 -13.16 3.82
CA ALA A 80 2.48 -12.10 3.54
C ALA A 80 1.76 -12.30 2.20
N LEU A 81 0.46 -11.96 2.17
CA LEU A 81 -0.25 -11.64 0.94
C LEU A 81 -0.22 -10.12 0.78
N VAL A 82 0.29 -9.63 -0.35
CA VAL A 82 0.27 -8.20 -0.66
C VAL A 82 -0.59 -7.96 -1.89
N ASP A 83 -1.68 -7.20 -1.72
CA ASP A 83 -2.54 -6.69 -2.80
C ASP A 83 -2.24 -5.21 -3.00
N PHE A 84 -1.90 -4.83 -4.21
CA PHE A 84 -1.67 -3.44 -4.58
C PHE A 84 -2.20 -3.16 -5.98
N ASP A 85 -2.49 -1.89 -6.23
CA ASP A 85 -2.79 -1.39 -7.57
C ASP A 85 -1.69 -0.46 -8.05
N PHE A 86 -1.57 -0.38 -9.38
CA PHE A 86 -0.82 0.68 -10.02
C PHE A 86 -1.65 1.97 -10.02
N GLY A 87 -0.97 3.10 -9.80
CA GLY A 87 -1.52 4.43 -9.94
C GLY A 87 -1.65 4.86 -11.41
N SER A 88 -2.21 6.05 -11.63
CA SER A 88 -2.45 6.58 -12.98
C SER A 88 -1.19 6.68 -13.83
N ASN A 89 -0.01 6.80 -13.20
CA ASN A 89 1.30 6.84 -13.86
C ASN A 89 2.19 5.66 -13.42
N GLY A 90 1.59 4.53 -13.04
CA GLY A 90 2.31 3.32 -12.66
C GLY A 90 2.87 3.34 -11.23
N GLU A 91 2.43 4.28 -10.39
CA GLU A 91 2.87 4.37 -8.99
C GLU A 91 2.44 3.11 -8.20
N THR A 92 3.27 2.64 -7.27
CA THR A 92 2.97 1.45 -6.45
C THR A 92 2.93 1.76 -4.96
N THR A 93 2.96 3.05 -4.60
CA THR A 93 2.99 3.51 -3.21
C THR A 93 1.60 3.83 -2.65
N GLY A 94 0.56 3.59 -3.44
CA GLY A 94 -0.82 3.80 -3.04
C GLY A 94 -1.35 2.67 -2.17
N PHE A 95 -2.14 3.03 -1.16
CA PHE A 95 -2.87 2.10 -0.31
C PHE A 95 -4.18 2.70 0.18
N ASP A 96 -5.05 1.85 0.70
CA ASP A 96 -6.26 2.21 1.43
C ASP A 96 -6.34 1.36 2.71
N ILE A 97 -7.32 1.64 3.56
CA ILE A 97 -7.49 0.91 4.82
C ILE A 97 -7.74 -0.58 4.59
N TRP A 98 -8.46 -0.95 3.53
CA TRP A 98 -8.78 -2.35 3.24
C TRP A 98 -7.51 -3.15 2.88
N ARG A 99 -6.58 -2.55 2.14
CA ARG A 99 -5.27 -3.16 1.83
C ARG A 99 -4.41 -3.32 3.05
N LEU A 100 -4.38 -2.32 3.94
CA LEU A 100 -3.62 -2.42 5.19
C LEU A 100 -4.22 -3.48 6.13
N GLN A 101 -5.55 -3.54 6.25
CA GLN A 101 -6.24 -4.58 7.01
C GLN A 101 -6.00 -5.96 6.41
N SER A 102 -6.06 -6.11 5.09
CA SER A 102 -5.81 -7.38 4.40
C SER A 102 -4.35 -7.84 4.51
N PHE A 103 -3.39 -6.90 4.45
CA PHE A 103 -1.97 -7.18 4.64
C PHE A 103 -1.63 -7.55 6.08
N ALA A 104 -2.21 -6.84 7.06
CA ALA A 104 -2.02 -7.13 8.47
C ALA A 104 -2.72 -8.44 8.85
N SER A 105 -3.99 -8.61 8.50
CA SER A 105 -4.82 -9.80 8.74
C SER A 105 -4.53 -10.46 10.10
N GLU A 106 -4.11 -11.73 10.11
CA GLU A 106 -3.76 -12.51 11.31
C GLU A 106 -2.60 -11.91 12.13
N ARG A 107 -1.81 -11.02 11.53
CA ARG A 107 -0.65 -10.32 12.11
C ARG A 107 -1.00 -8.95 12.69
N ILE A 108 -2.28 -8.56 12.75
CA ILE A 108 -2.69 -7.23 13.25
C ILE A 108 -2.16 -6.91 14.67
N GLN A 109 -2.07 -7.93 15.52
CA GLN A 109 -1.52 -7.80 16.87
C GLN A 109 0.00 -7.58 16.89
N GLU A 110 0.73 -8.05 15.87
CA GLU A 110 2.18 -7.80 15.74
C GLU A 110 2.48 -6.30 15.57
N TYR A 111 1.54 -5.55 14.97
CA TYR A 111 1.62 -4.11 14.83
C TYR A 111 1.06 -3.35 16.04
N GLY A 112 0.57 -4.04 17.07
CA GLY A 112 0.04 -3.41 18.29
C GLY A 112 -1.38 -2.85 18.15
N PHE A 113 -2.17 -3.37 17.22
CA PHE A 113 -3.61 -3.12 17.12
C PHE A 113 -4.39 -4.30 17.68
N ALA A 114 -5.39 -4.01 18.51
CA ALA A 114 -6.28 -5.02 19.09
C ALA A 114 -7.32 -5.54 18.08
N SER A 115 -7.65 -4.77 17.04
CA SER A 115 -8.63 -5.14 16.02
C SER A 115 -8.50 -4.30 14.74
N GLU A 116 -9.13 -4.77 13.66
CA GLU A 116 -9.25 -4.04 12.40
C GLU A 116 -9.98 -2.70 12.57
N LEU A 117 -10.91 -2.61 13.52
CA LEU A 117 -11.63 -1.39 13.87
C LEU A 117 -10.72 -0.36 14.53
N GLU A 118 -9.78 -0.79 15.38
CA GLU A 118 -8.79 0.12 15.96
C GLU A 118 -7.84 0.66 14.88
N LEU A 119 -7.37 -0.22 13.99
CA LEU A 119 -6.55 0.18 12.85
C LEU A 119 -7.28 1.18 11.94
N GLU A 120 -8.55 0.94 11.63
CA GLU A 120 -9.37 1.86 10.84
C GLU A 120 -9.56 3.22 11.53
N ALA A 121 -9.83 3.23 12.84
CA ALA A 121 -9.94 4.47 13.60
C ALA A 121 -8.64 5.28 13.57
N THR A 122 -7.49 4.63 13.77
CA THR A 122 -6.17 5.27 13.70
C THR A 122 -5.85 5.78 12.28
N PHE A 123 -6.26 5.04 11.25
CA PHE A 123 -6.11 5.47 9.86
C PHE A 123 -6.94 6.73 9.56
N ILE A 124 -8.21 6.76 9.98
CA ILE A 124 -9.11 7.91 9.80
C ILE A 124 -8.57 9.14 10.54
N GLU A 125 -8.02 8.96 11.74
CA GLU A 125 -7.36 10.04 12.48
C GLU A 125 -6.16 10.62 11.70
N ALA A 126 -5.28 9.77 11.18
CA ALA A 126 -4.14 10.21 10.38
C ALA A 126 -4.55 10.96 9.10
N VAL A 127 -5.65 10.54 8.46
CA VAL A 127 -6.27 11.29 7.35
C VAL A 127 -6.79 12.65 7.81
N GLY A 128 -7.50 12.69 8.94
CA GLY A 128 -8.04 13.93 9.52
C GLY A 128 -6.97 14.94 9.92
N LEU A 129 -5.81 14.45 10.36
CA LEU A 129 -4.62 15.27 10.70
C LEU A 129 -3.80 15.69 9.47
N GLY A 130 -4.13 15.18 8.28
CA GLY A 130 -3.39 15.47 7.05
C GLY A 130 -2.02 14.79 6.97
N GLU A 131 -1.82 13.70 7.71
CA GLU A 131 -0.60 12.87 7.68
C GLU A 131 -0.62 11.87 6.51
N LEU A 132 -1.83 11.54 6.04
CA LEU A 132 -2.08 10.73 4.86
C LEU A 132 -2.78 11.57 3.79
N PHE A 133 -2.19 11.63 2.59
CA PHE A 133 -2.70 12.45 1.50
C PHE A 133 -3.39 11.60 0.44
N ARG A 134 -4.56 12.05 -0.03
CA ARG A 134 -5.25 11.39 -1.14
C ARG A 134 -4.48 11.58 -2.45
N ALA A 135 -3.90 10.50 -2.96
CA ALA A 135 -3.16 10.42 -4.22
C ALA A 135 -4.08 9.87 -5.34
N GLY A 136 -4.97 10.73 -5.86
CA GLY A 136 -5.85 10.39 -6.98
C GLY A 136 -7.16 9.71 -6.58
N GLN A 137 -7.70 8.86 -7.46
CA GLN A 137 -9.06 8.29 -7.35
C GLN A 137 -9.17 7.13 -6.34
N LEU A 138 -8.06 6.52 -5.91
CA LEU A 138 -8.13 5.24 -5.21
C LEU A 138 -7.19 5.09 -3.98
N TYR A 139 -6.29 6.05 -3.68
CA TYR A 139 -5.22 5.79 -2.70
C TYR A 139 -4.89 6.96 -1.78
N TYR A 140 -4.41 6.62 -0.57
CA TYR A 140 -3.61 7.50 0.28
C TYR A 140 -2.12 7.23 0.07
N SER A 141 -1.28 8.25 0.28
CA SER A 141 0.19 8.19 0.28
C SER A 141 0.73 8.83 1.56
N ALA A 142 1.81 8.25 2.11
CA ALA A 142 2.53 8.79 3.27
C ALA A 142 3.72 9.70 2.88
N THR A 143 4.05 9.80 1.59
CA THR A 143 5.05 10.74 1.07
C THR A 143 4.38 11.81 0.20
N SER A 144 4.66 13.07 0.50
CA SER A 144 4.33 14.25 -0.31
C SER A 144 5.26 14.40 -1.50
#